data_AF-B5VEQ5-F1
#
_entry.id   AF-B5VEQ5-F1
#
_cell.length_a   1.000
_cell.length_b   1.000
_cell.length_c   1.000
_cell.angle_alpha   90.00
_cell.angle_beta   90.00
_cell.angle_gamma   90.00
#
_symmetry.space_group_name_H-M   'P 1'
#
loop_
_entity.id
_entity.type
_entity.pdbx_description
1 polymer ?
#
loop_
_entity_poly.entity_id
_entity_poly.type
_entity_poly.pdbx_seq_one_letter_code
_entity_poly.pdbx_strand_id
1 'polypeptide(L)'
;MAFQDPTYDQNKSRHINNSHLQGPNQETIEMKSKHVSFKPSRDFHTNDYSNNYIHGKSLPQQHVTNIENRVDGYPKLQKLFQAKAKQINQFATTPFGCKIGIDSIVPTLNHWIQNENLTFDVVMIGCLTENQFIYPILTQLPLDRLISKPGFLFIWANSQKINELTKLLNNEIWAKKFRRSEELVFVPIDKKSPFYPGLDQDDETLMEKMQWHCWMCITGTVRRSTDGHLIHCNVDTDLSIETKDTTNGAVPSHLYRIAENF
;
A
#
# COMPACT_ATOMS: atom_id res chain seq x y z
N MET A 1 3.29 38.96 26.36
CA MET A 1 4.47 39.64 26.93
C MET A 1 5.70 38.89 26.45
N ALA A 2 6.48 39.55 25.61
CA ALA A 2 7.77 39.11 25.10
C ALA A 2 8.85 39.23 26.19
N PHE A 3 10.06 38.70 25.90
CA PHE A 3 11.42 39.18 26.24
C PHE A 3 12.32 37.93 26.29
N GLN A 4 13.04 37.59 25.19
CA GLN A 4 14.36 38.09 24.73
C GLN A 4 15.56 37.50 25.49
N ASP A 5 16.42 36.83 24.71
CA ASP A 5 17.84 36.51 24.97
C ASP A 5 18.68 37.76 25.30
N PRO A 6 19.90 37.57 25.86
CA PRO A 6 21.10 37.68 25.01
C PRO A 6 22.26 36.69 25.33
N THR A 7 22.75 36.08 24.25
CA THR A 7 24.14 35.82 23.78
C THR A 7 25.38 35.94 24.70
N TYR A 8 26.24 34.89 24.60
CA TYR A 8 27.73 34.82 24.47
C TYR A 8 28.60 35.48 25.58
N ASP A 9 29.68 34.88 26.13
CA ASP A 9 30.83 34.29 25.44
C ASP A 9 31.82 33.55 26.38
N GLN A 10 32.67 32.72 25.75
CA GLN A 10 34.08 32.39 26.05
C GLN A 10 34.52 31.38 27.15
N ASN A 11 35.01 30.23 26.63
CA ASN A 11 36.31 29.60 26.85
C ASN A 11 36.75 29.16 28.27
N LYS A 12 36.92 27.83 28.44
CA LYS A 12 38.06 27.22 29.17
C LYS A 12 38.17 25.71 28.88
N SER A 13 39.03 25.35 27.92
CA SER A 13 39.55 23.98 27.75
C SER A 13 40.71 23.74 28.72
N ARG A 14 40.70 22.60 29.40
CA ARG A 14 41.78 22.13 30.29
C ARG A 14 42.91 21.51 29.46
N HIS A 15 44.13 21.98 29.70
CA HIS A 15 45.38 21.39 29.23
C HIS A 15 45.68 20.07 29.93
N ILE A 16 46.01 19.03 29.16
CA ILE A 16 46.85 17.91 29.62
C ILE A 16 47.99 17.77 28.60
N ASN A 17 49.22 17.93 29.09
CA ASN A 17 50.47 17.71 28.37
C ASN A 17 50.68 16.22 28.13
N ASN A 18 51.16 15.85 26.94
CA ASN A 18 52.00 14.67 26.78
C ASN A 18 53.11 14.93 25.77
N SER A 19 54.30 14.52 26.17
CA SER A 19 55.61 14.77 25.60
C SER A 19 55.90 14.01 24.31
N HIS A 20 56.67 14.69 23.44
CA HIS A 20 57.58 14.21 22.40
C HIS A 20 57.71 12.70 22.14
N LEU A 21 57.47 12.31 20.89
CA LEU A 21 58.28 11.39 20.09
C LEU A 21 58.07 11.75 18.60
N GLN A 22 59.15 12.15 17.92
CA GLN A 22 59.17 12.50 16.49
C GLN A 22 59.31 11.24 15.62
N GLY A 23 58.49 11.15 14.57
CA GLY A 23 58.59 10.20 13.46
C GLY A 23 57.97 10.82 12.19
N PRO A 24 58.42 10.46 10.98
CA PRO A 24 58.35 11.35 9.81
C PRO A 24 57.05 11.24 9.00
N ASN A 25 56.63 12.39 8.44
CA ASN A 25 55.65 12.60 7.36
C ASN A 25 54.30 11.86 7.45
N GLN A 26 53.31 12.50 8.07
CA GLN A 26 51.90 12.28 7.75
C GLN A 26 51.37 13.48 6.96
N GLU A 27 50.99 13.24 5.71
CA GLU A 27 50.21 14.17 4.90
C GLU A 27 48.91 14.51 5.64
N THR A 28 48.74 15.79 5.96
CA THR A 28 47.46 16.34 6.43
C THR A 28 46.41 16.19 5.34
N ILE A 29 45.57 15.17 5.45
CA ILE A 29 44.32 15.07 4.69
C ILE A 29 43.39 16.16 5.22
N GLU A 30 43.35 17.31 4.54
CA GLU A 30 42.31 18.31 4.74
C GLU A 30 40.94 17.66 4.46
N MET A 31 40.19 17.35 5.51
CA MET A 31 38.76 17.07 5.41
C MET A 31 38.05 18.34 4.96
N LYS A 32 37.95 18.54 3.64
CA LYS A 32 37.06 19.55 3.05
C LYS A 32 35.63 19.21 3.46
N SER A 33 35.09 19.95 4.42
CA SER A 33 33.65 19.93 4.69
C SER A 33 32.95 20.42 3.42
N LYS A 34 32.36 19.48 2.68
CA LYS A 34 31.54 19.82 1.51
C LYS A 34 30.29 20.51 2.03
N HIS A 35 30.34 21.84 2.10
CA HIS A 35 29.17 22.66 2.32
C HIS A 35 28.19 22.40 1.16
N VAL A 36 27.15 21.60 1.40
CA VAL A 36 26.11 21.34 0.41
C VAL A 36 25.36 22.66 0.21
N SER A 37 25.55 23.28 -0.95
CA SER A 37 24.83 24.49 -1.31
C SER A 37 23.41 24.12 -1.70
N PHE A 38 22.41 24.59 -0.94
CA PHE A 38 20.99 24.51 -1.30
C PHE A 38 20.61 25.54 -2.38
N LYS A 39 21.47 25.76 -3.38
CA LYS A 39 21.08 26.56 -4.54
C LYS A 39 20.10 25.72 -5.37
N PRO A 40 18.94 26.27 -5.78
CA PRO A 40 18.08 25.61 -6.74
C PRO A 40 18.89 25.26 -7.98
N SER A 41 18.80 24.01 -8.44
CA SER A 41 19.33 23.63 -9.74
C SER A 41 18.77 24.58 -10.80
N ARG A 42 19.64 25.17 -11.63
CA ARG A 42 19.21 25.99 -12.77
C ARG A 42 18.67 25.16 -13.93
N ASP A 43 18.98 23.87 -13.94
CA ASP A 43 18.53 22.95 -14.96
C ASP A 43 17.14 22.46 -14.58
N PHE A 44 16.14 22.88 -15.36
CA PHE A 44 14.81 22.30 -15.32
C PHE A 44 14.93 20.81 -15.64
N HIS A 45 14.47 19.94 -14.75
CA HIS A 45 14.28 18.54 -15.09
C HIS A 45 13.30 18.47 -16.28
N THR A 46 13.81 18.06 -17.44
CA THR A 46 13.13 18.14 -18.75
C THR A 46 12.02 17.10 -18.94
N ASN A 47 11.87 16.16 -18.01
CA ASN A 47 10.90 15.07 -18.11
C ASN A 47 9.68 15.33 -17.24
N ASP A 48 8.81 16.24 -17.69
CA ASP A 48 7.50 16.47 -17.10
C ASP A 48 6.45 15.60 -17.81
N TYR A 49 6.12 14.46 -17.19
CA TYR A 49 5.12 13.54 -17.74
C TYR A 49 3.68 14.07 -17.63
N SER A 50 3.40 15.01 -16.73
CA SER A 50 2.10 15.69 -16.67
C SER A 50 1.93 16.61 -17.87
N ASN A 51 2.96 17.41 -18.19
CA ASN A 51 2.98 18.24 -19.39
C ASN A 51 2.95 17.39 -20.67
N ASN A 52 3.69 16.27 -20.69
CA ASN A 52 3.66 15.30 -21.78
C ASN A 52 2.25 14.71 -21.98
N TYR A 53 1.51 14.44 -20.89
CA TYR A 53 0.12 13.98 -20.99
C TYR A 53 -0.79 15.06 -21.58
N ILE A 54 -0.67 16.32 -21.15
CA ILE A 54 -1.48 17.44 -21.65
C ILE A 54 -1.34 17.56 -23.17
N HIS A 55 -0.10 17.54 -23.67
CA HIS A 55 0.22 17.79 -25.08
C HIS A 55 0.20 16.53 -25.96
N GLY A 56 0.66 15.39 -25.45
CA GLY A 56 0.87 14.15 -26.20
C GLY A 56 -0.09 13.02 -25.87
N LYS A 57 -0.95 13.17 -24.86
CA LYS A 57 -1.92 12.17 -24.39
C LYS A 57 -1.30 10.84 -23.92
N SER A 58 0.01 10.83 -23.69
CA SER A 58 0.72 9.71 -23.06
C SER A 58 0.60 9.82 -21.55
N LEU A 59 -0.06 8.86 -20.92
CA LEU A 59 -0.33 8.87 -19.48
C LEU A 59 0.98 8.70 -18.70
N PRO A 60 1.18 9.39 -17.56
CA PRO A 60 2.45 9.34 -16.83
C PRO A 60 2.90 7.92 -16.44
N GLN A 61 1.97 7.08 -16.02
CA GLN A 61 2.26 5.70 -15.62
C GLN A 61 2.78 4.81 -16.75
N GLN A 62 2.53 5.16 -18.02
CA GLN A 62 3.04 4.41 -19.18
C GLN A 62 4.57 4.50 -19.31
N HIS A 63 5.18 5.46 -18.62
CA HIS A 63 6.62 5.67 -18.62
C HIS A 63 7.33 5.01 -17.44
N VAL A 64 6.60 4.31 -16.57
CA VAL A 64 7.19 3.50 -15.50
C VAL A 64 7.79 2.23 -16.10
N THR A 65 9.07 2.00 -15.86
CA THR A 65 9.80 0.86 -16.38
C THR A 65 9.67 -0.36 -15.47
N ASN A 66 10.00 -1.55 -15.98
CA ASN A 66 10.02 -2.81 -15.23
C ASN A 66 8.68 -3.22 -14.59
N ILE A 67 7.56 -2.69 -15.08
CA ILE A 67 6.22 -3.06 -14.57
C ILE A 67 5.92 -4.56 -14.73
N GLU A 68 6.37 -5.15 -15.84
CA GLU A 68 6.16 -6.59 -16.14
C GLU A 68 7.02 -7.49 -15.24
N ASN A 69 8.22 -7.04 -14.87
CA ASN A 69 9.12 -7.77 -14.00
C ASN A 69 9.84 -6.82 -13.05
N ARG A 70 9.16 -6.50 -11.94
CA ARG A 70 9.62 -5.55 -10.92
C ARG A 70 10.93 -5.95 -10.23
N VAL A 71 11.29 -7.22 -10.34
CA VAL A 71 12.44 -7.84 -9.65
C VAL A 71 13.57 -8.21 -10.63
N ASP A 72 13.48 -7.76 -11.88
CA ASP A 72 14.54 -7.98 -12.86
C ASP A 72 15.87 -7.37 -12.38
N GLY A 73 16.97 -8.09 -12.59
CA GLY A 73 18.27 -7.70 -12.05
C GLY A 73 18.47 -7.97 -10.55
N TYR A 74 17.50 -8.52 -9.82
CA TYR A 74 17.60 -8.82 -8.38
C TYR A 74 17.41 -10.32 -8.07
N PRO A 75 18.44 -11.19 -8.27
CA PRO A 75 18.29 -12.65 -8.15
C PRO A 75 17.81 -13.14 -6.78
N LYS A 76 18.20 -12.47 -5.69
CA LYS A 76 17.75 -12.83 -4.33
C LYS A 76 16.27 -12.53 -4.14
N LEU A 77 15.78 -11.42 -4.69
CA LEU A 77 14.38 -11.03 -4.62
C LEU A 77 13.51 -11.97 -5.49
N GLN A 78 13.99 -12.30 -6.70
CA GLN A 78 13.38 -13.34 -7.54
C GLN A 78 13.26 -14.67 -6.80
N LYS A 79 14.33 -15.12 -6.14
CA LYS A 79 14.31 -16.35 -5.33
C LYS A 79 13.31 -16.27 -4.18
N LEU A 80 13.16 -15.11 -3.52
CA LEU A 80 12.15 -14.91 -2.47
C LEU A 80 10.73 -15.12 -3.03
N PHE A 81 10.38 -14.46 -4.13
CA PHE A 81 9.06 -14.62 -4.75
C PHE A 81 8.80 -16.05 -5.24
N GLN A 82 9.81 -16.70 -5.81
CA GLN A 82 9.70 -18.11 -6.22
C GLN A 82 9.46 -19.05 -5.02
N ALA A 83 10.16 -18.83 -3.91
CA ALA A 83 9.98 -19.63 -2.70
C ALA A 83 8.59 -19.41 -2.08
N LYS A 84 8.11 -18.16 -2.04
CA LYS A 84 6.76 -17.78 -1.63
C LYS A 84 5.69 -18.45 -2.50
N ALA A 85 5.78 -18.32 -3.82
CA ALA A 85 4.85 -18.96 -4.75
C ALA A 85 4.83 -20.49 -4.60
N LYS A 86 6.00 -21.11 -4.41
CA LYS A 86 6.09 -22.55 -4.15
C LYS A 86 5.39 -22.93 -2.85
N GLN A 87 5.58 -22.16 -1.78
CA GLN A 87 4.91 -22.38 -0.50
C GLN A 87 3.39 -22.27 -0.64
N ILE A 88 2.89 -21.20 -1.26
CA ILE A 88 1.45 -20.99 -1.49
C ILE A 88 0.87 -22.17 -2.27
N ASN A 89 1.49 -22.56 -3.40
CA ASN A 89 1.03 -23.68 -4.22
C ASN A 89 1.00 -25.03 -3.46
N GLN A 90 1.91 -25.22 -2.50
CA GLN A 90 1.95 -26.44 -1.69
C GLN A 90 0.76 -26.54 -0.71
N PHE A 91 0.28 -25.40 -0.20
CA PHE A 91 -0.79 -25.34 0.81
C PHE A 91 -2.14 -24.85 0.24
N ALA A 92 -2.21 -24.58 -1.06
CA ALA A 92 -3.41 -24.16 -1.74
C ALA A 92 -4.50 -25.25 -1.63
N THR A 93 -5.69 -24.84 -1.21
CA THR A 93 -6.85 -25.71 -1.08
C THR A 93 -7.66 -25.77 -2.38
N THR A 94 -8.58 -26.72 -2.47
CA THR A 94 -9.55 -26.76 -3.58
C THR A 94 -10.39 -25.49 -3.57
N PRO A 95 -10.53 -24.76 -4.69
CA PRO A 95 -11.39 -23.58 -4.74
C PRO A 95 -12.86 -23.92 -4.51
N PHE A 96 -13.52 -23.17 -3.62
CA PHE A 96 -14.95 -23.25 -3.38
C PHE A 96 -15.62 -21.92 -3.70
N GLY A 97 -16.86 -21.98 -4.18
CA GLY A 97 -17.64 -20.79 -4.48
C GLY A 97 -19.12 -21.12 -4.56
N CYS A 98 -19.95 -20.13 -4.27
CA CYS A 98 -21.40 -20.23 -4.45
C CYS A 98 -21.95 -18.90 -4.94
N LYS A 99 -23.02 -18.96 -5.73
CA LYS A 99 -23.76 -17.78 -6.18
C LYS A 99 -24.90 -17.52 -5.21
N ILE A 100 -24.93 -16.32 -4.64
CA ILE A 100 -25.94 -15.90 -3.66
C ILE A 100 -26.59 -14.61 -4.18
N GLY A 101 -27.91 -14.48 -4.03
CA GLY A 101 -28.60 -13.22 -4.30
C GLY A 101 -28.28 -12.16 -3.24
N ILE A 102 -28.33 -10.87 -3.59
CA ILE A 102 -27.90 -9.76 -2.72
C ILE A 102 -28.56 -9.82 -1.33
N ASP A 103 -29.88 -10.00 -1.29
CA ASP A 103 -30.65 -10.05 -0.03
C ASP A 103 -30.34 -11.28 0.84
N SER A 104 -29.76 -12.32 0.23
CA SER A 104 -29.40 -13.56 0.92
C SER A 104 -27.95 -13.59 1.41
N ILE A 105 -27.13 -12.58 1.11
CA ILE A 105 -25.71 -12.53 1.53
C ILE A 105 -25.61 -12.57 3.06
N VAL A 106 -26.25 -11.63 3.75
CA VAL A 106 -26.15 -11.51 5.22
C VAL A 106 -26.76 -12.73 5.93
N PRO A 107 -27.95 -13.25 5.56
CA PRO A 107 -28.47 -14.50 6.11
C PRO A 107 -27.52 -15.68 5.93
N THR A 108 -26.94 -15.85 4.74
CA THR A 108 -26.03 -16.98 4.43
C THR A 108 -24.75 -16.90 5.25
N LEU A 109 -24.13 -15.72 5.34
CA LEU A 109 -22.94 -15.53 6.17
C LEU A 109 -23.23 -15.81 7.64
N ASN A 110 -24.38 -15.36 8.16
CA ASN A 110 -24.76 -15.65 9.54
C ASN A 110 -24.96 -17.15 9.78
N HIS A 111 -25.53 -17.88 8.82
CA HIS A 111 -25.67 -19.33 8.89
C HIS A 111 -24.29 -20.02 8.94
N TRP A 112 -23.36 -19.67 8.05
CA TRP A 112 -22.01 -20.23 8.08
C TRP A 112 -21.27 -19.97 9.39
N ILE A 113 -21.42 -18.76 9.96
CA ILE A 113 -20.76 -18.42 11.23
C ILE A 113 -21.40 -19.19 12.40
N GLN A 114 -22.73 -19.31 12.44
CA GLN A 114 -23.45 -19.84 13.61
C GLN A 114 -23.60 -21.36 13.61
N ASN A 115 -23.82 -21.94 12.44
CA ASN A 115 -24.10 -23.36 12.27
C ASN A 115 -22.83 -24.15 11.91
N GLU A 116 -21.97 -23.58 11.07
CA GLU A 116 -20.75 -24.24 10.58
C GLU A 116 -19.48 -23.79 11.31
N ASN A 117 -19.57 -22.79 12.20
CA ASN A 117 -18.44 -22.16 12.89
C ASN A 117 -17.33 -21.69 11.93
N LEU A 118 -17.71 -21.21 10.75
CA LEU A 118 -16.77 -20.81 9.71
C LEU A 118 -16.16 -19.43 10.01
N THR A 119 -14.84 -19.35 9.95
CA THR A 119 -14.07 -18.10 10.03
C THR A 119 -12.95 -18.08 9.00
N PHE A 120 -12.48 -16.88 8.64
CA PHE A 120 -11.43 -16.67 7.65
C PHE A 120 -10.33 -15.78 8.19
N ASP A 121 -9.08 -16.14 7.91
CA ASP A 121 -7.93 -15.31 8.29
C ASP A 121 -7.82 -14.06 7.43
N VAL A 122 -8.23 -14.17 6.16
CA VAL A 122 -8.23 -13.07 5.19
C VAL A 122 -9.57 -13.03 4.46
N VAL A 123 -10.18 -11.84 4.37
CA VAL A 123 -11.39 -11.59 3.58
C VAL A 123 -11.12 -10.46 2.58
N MET A 124 -11.48 -10.68 1.31
CA MET A 124 -11.35 -9.71 0.22
C MET A 124 -12.72 -9.32 -0.32
N ILE A 125 -13.01 -8.02 -0.40
CA ILE A 125 -14.27 -7.48 -0.91
C ILE A 125 -13.97 -6.70 -2.19
N GLY A 126 -14.37 -7.26 -3.34
CA GLY A 126 -14.06 -6.75 -4.68
C GLY A 126 -15.20 -6.03 -5.41
N CYS A 127 -16.37 -6.67 -5.54
CA CYS A 127 -17.44 -6.22 -6.46
C CYS A 127 -18.45 -5.21 -5.87
N LEU A 128 -18.20 -4.63 -4.69
CA LEU A 128 -19.16 -3.68 -4.11
C LEU A 128 -19.05 -2.25 -4.69
N THR A 129 -18.07 -2.01 -5.56
CA THR A 129 -17.66 -0.68 -6.04
C THR A 129 -18.58 -0.09 -7.08
N GLU A 130 -19.19 -0.94 -7.91
CA GLU A 130 -20.22 -0.56 -8.90
C GLU A 130 -21.59 -0.29 -8.24
N ASN A 131 -21.73 -0.65 -6.96
CA ASN A 131 -22.99 -0.55 -6.25
C ASN A 131 -23.07 0.76 -5.45
N GLN A 132 -24.11 1.56 -5.69
CA GLN A 132 -24.34 2.78 -4.92
C GLN A 132 -24.54 2.52 -3.41
N PHE A 133 -24.77 1.26 -3.02
CA PHE A 133 -25.07 0.84 -1.64
C PHE A 133 -23.90 0.17 -0.90
N ILE A 134 -22.63 0.42 -1.28
CA ILE A 134 -21.47 -0.15 -0.57
C ILE A 134 -21.53 0.09 0.95
N TYR A 135 -21.91 1.29 1.38
CA TYR A 135 -21.95 1.65 2.80
C TYR A 135 -23.03 0.86 3.58
N PRO A 136 -24.30 0.83 3.15
CA PRO A 136 -25.32 -0.05 3.76
C PRO A 136 -24.93 -1.52 3.78
N ILE A 137 -24.34 -2.04 2.70
CA ILE A 137 -23.97 -3.46 2.60
C ILE A 137 -22.87 -3.77 3.62
N LEU A 138 -21.76 -3.01 3.61
CA LEU A 138 -20.65 -3.25 4.53
C LEU A 138 -21.08 -3.20 5.99
N THR A 139 -21.96 -2.25 6.35
CA THR A 139 -22.45 -2.09 7.73
C THR A 139 -23.29 -3.29 8.20
N GLN A 140 -23.93 -4.02 7.28
CA GLN A 140 -24.76 -5.19 7.60
C GLN A 140 -23.98 -6.51 7.59
N LEU A 141 -22.81 -6.55 6.95
CA LEU A 141 -21.99 -7.77 6.90
C LEU A 141 -21.43 -8.09 8.30
N PRO A 142 -21.53 -9.36 8.76
CA PRO A 142 -21.03 -9.78 10.08
C PRO A 142 -19.49 -9.96 10.10
N LEU A 143 -18.73 -9.00 9.57
CA LEU A 143 -17.28 -9.12 9.31
C LEU A 143 -16.45 -9.38 10.57
N ASP A 144 -16.80 -8.79 11.71
CA ASP A 144 -16.07 -8.97 12.97
C ASP A 144 -16.20 -10.36 13.59
N ARG A 145 -17.17 -11.14 13.10
CA ARG A 145 -17.37 -12.55 13.45
C ARG A 145 -16.90 -13.49 12.35
N LEU A 146 -16.94 -13.05 11.10
CA LEU A 146 -16.48 -13.82 9.94
C LEU A 146 -14.95 -13.91 9.90
N ILE A 147 -14.25 -12.90 10.39
CA ILE A 147 -12.79 -12.80 10.31
C ILE A 147 -12.15 -13.25 11.63
N SER A 148 -11.14 -14.11 11.53
CA SER A 148 -10.32 -14.58 12.66
C SER A 148 -9.67 -13.41 13.40
N LYS A 149 -9.29 -13.61 14.67
CA LYS A 149 -8.52 -12.64 15.46
C LYS A 149 -7.22 -13.30 15.92
N PRO A 150 -6.05 -12.92 15.37
CA PRO A 150 -5.85 -11.89 14.34
C PRO A 150 -6.40 -12.26 12.95
N GLY A 151 -6.68 -11.25 12.14
CA GLY A 151 -7.14 -11.44 10.75
C GLY A 151 -7.19 -10.13 9.95
N PHE A 152 -7.41 -10.26 8.64
CA PHE A 152 -7.19 -9.20 7.66
C PHE A 152 -8.41 -9.02 6.75
N LEU A 153 -8.78 -7.77 6.51
CA LEU A 153 -9.87 -7.37 5.64
C LEU A 153 -9.33 -6.47 4.53
N PHE A 154 -9.59 -6.84 3.29
CA PHE A 154 -9.25 -6.06 2.11
C PHE A 154 -10.53 -5.55 1.46
N ILE A 155 -10.61 -4.24 1.20
CA ILE A 155 -11.78 -3.61 0.58
C ILE A 155 -11.32 -2.82 -0.64
N TRP A 156 -11.66 -3.32 -1.83
CA TRP A 156 -11.44 -2.67 -3.10
C TRP A 156 -12.50 -1.60 -3.37
N ALA A 157 -12.07 -0.42 -3.82
CA ALA A 157 -12.91 0.72 -4.12
C ALA A 157 -12.28 1.68 -5.13
N ASN A 158 -13.12 2.36 -5.91
CA ASN A 158 -12.70 3.51 -6.69
C ASN A 158 -12.49 4.73 -5.77
N SER A 159 -11.88 5.80 -6.29
CA SER A 159 -11.57 6.99 -5.48
C SER A 159 -12.80 7.68 -4.87
N GLN A 160 -13.98 7.60 -5.52
CA GLN A 160 -15.21 8.16 -4.96
C GLN A 160 -15.66 7.38 -3.71
N LYS A 161 -15.70 6.06 -3.80
CA LYS A 161 -16.14 5.17 -2.72
C LYS A 161 -15.17 5.13 -1.55
N ILE A 162 -13.89 5.41 -1.76
CA ILE A 162 -12.89 5.52 -0.68
C ILE A 162 -13.23 6.62 0.34
N ASN A 163 -13.80 7.74 -0.10
CA ASN A 163 -14.25 8.78 0.83
C ASN A 163 -15.41 8.31 1.72
N GLU A 164 -16.34 7.53 1.17
CA GLU A 164 -17.42 6.90 1.94
C GLU A 164 -16.87 5.85 2.92
N LEU A 165 -15.95 5.01 2.45
CA LEU A 165 -15.27 4.04 3.31
C LEU A 165 -14.51 4.72 4.44
N THR A 166 -13.94 5.92 4.22
CA THR A 166 -13.22 6.68 5.26
C THR A 166 -14.12 7.06 6.41
N LYS A 167 -15.32 7.53 6.08
CA LYS A 167 -16.33 7.83 7.08
C LYS A 167 -16.76 6.56 7.83
N LEU A 168 -16.89 5.43 7.13
CA LEU A 168 -17.24 4.15 7.74
C LEU A 168 -16.16 3.64 8.69
N LEU A 169 -14.90 3.57 8.29
CA LEU A 169 -13.82 3.05 9.14
C LEU A 169 -13.51 3.95 10.33
N ASN A 170 -13.73 5.26 10.21
CA ASN A 170 -13.58 6.21 11.31
C ASN A 170 -14.80 6.22 12.26
N ASN A 171 -15.90 5.55 11.91
CA ASN A 171 -17.02 5.36 12.83
C ASN A 171 -16.53 4.57 14.07
N GLU A 172 -16.92 5.01 15.27
CA GLU A 172 -16.43 4.42 16.52
C GLU A 172 -16.67 2.90 16.63
N ILE A 173 -17.76 2.39 16.07
CA ILE A 173 -18.09 0.96 16.11
C ILE A 173 -17.11 0.17 15.24
N TRP A 174 -16.79 0.70 14.07
CA TRP A 174 -15.84 0.08 13.13
C TRP A 174 -14.41 0.22 13.61
N ALA A 175 -14.01 1.38 14.09
CA ALA A 175 -12.66 1.64 14.60
C ALA A 175 -12.28 0.73 15.78
N LYS A 176 -13.27 0.28 16.58
CA LYS A 176 -13.07 -0.72 17.64
C LYS A 176 -12.84 -2.14 17.11
N LYS A 177 -13.35 -2.46 15.92
CA LYS A 177 -13.30 -3.80 15.31
C LYS A 177 -12.11 -3.96 14.36
N PHE A 178 -11.85 -2.93 13.56
CA PHE A 178 -10.87 -2.93 12.50
C PHE A 178 -10.02 -1.66 12.55
N ARG A 179 -8.71 -1.80 12.37
CA ARG A 179 -7.78 -0.69 12.21
C ARG A 179 -7.26 -0.68 10.79
N ARG A 180 -7.37 0.46 10.10
CA ARG A 180 -6.73 0.64 8.79
C ARG A 180 -5.21 0.54 8.96
N SER A 181 -4.57 -0.30 8.14
CA SER A 181 -3.11 -0.51 8.18
C SER A 181 -2.45 0.01 6.92
N GLU A 182 -2.93 -0.39 5.74
CA GLU A 182 -2.31 -0.06 4.46
C GLU A 182 -3.38 0.36 3.44
N GLU A 183 -2.93 1.08 2.42
CA GLU A 183 -3.71 1.44 1.23
C GLU A 183 -2.93 0.98 0.01
N LEU A 184 -3.41 -0.08 -0.65
CA LEU A 184 -2.84 -0.55 -1.90
C LEU A 184 -3.45 0.23 -3.06
N VAL A 185 -2.63 0.76 -3.95
CA VAL A 185 -3.07 1.53 -5.11
C VAL A 185 -2.81 0.72 -6.36
N PHE A 186 -3.82 0.63 -7.21
CA PHE A 186 -3.72 0.03 -8.54
C PHE A 186 -3.98 1.07 -9.61
N VAL A 187 -3.09 1.14 -10.59
CA VAL A 187 -3.10 2.15 -11.66
C VAL A 187 -3.24 1.45 -13.01
N PRO A 188 -4.36 1.62 -13.72
CA PRO A 188 -4.51 1.18 -15.10
C PRO A 188 -3.49 1.84 -16.02
N ILE A 189 -3.00 1.11 -17.00
CA ILE A 189 -1.96 1.60 -17.93
C ILE A 189 -2.52 2.65 -18.88
N ASP A 190 -3.77 2.46 -19.30
CA ASP A 190 -4.51 3.39 -20.15
C ASP A 190 -6.03 3.24 -20.03
N LYS A 191 -6.77 4.01 -20.84
CA LYS A 191 -8.24 4.03 -20.87
C LYS A 191 -8.88 2.78 -21.50
N LYS A 192 -8.09 1.90 -22.12
CA LYS A 192 -8.55 0.62 -22.69
C LYS A 192 -8.51 -0.51 -21.66
N SER A 193 -7.93 -0.25 -20.48
CA SER A 193 -7.93 -1.20 -19.38
C SER A 193 -9.34 -1.66 -19.02
N PRO A 194 -9.55 -2.95 -18.69
CA PRO A 194 -10.79 -3.40 -18.07
C PRO A 194 -11.03 -2.78 -16.70
N PHE A 195 -9.97 -2.25 -16.07
CA PHE A 195 -10.03 -1.53 -14.81
C PHE A 195 -9.95 -0.02 -15.02
N TYR A 196 -10.20 0.51 -16.23
CA TYR A 196 -10.37 1.95 -16.36
C TYR A 196 -11.60 2.36 -15.51
N PRO A 197 -11.46 3.25 -14.50
CA PRO A 197 -12.57 3.59 -13.60
C PRO A 197 -13.74 4.32 -14.29
N GLY A 198 -13.63 4.58 -15.60
CA GLY A 198 -14.60 5.32 -16.39
C GLY A 198 -14.36 6.82 -16.31
N LEU A 199 -15.06 7.55 -17.18
CA LEU A 199 -15.32 8.96 -16.95
C LEU A 199 -16.47 8.98 -15.95
N ASP A 200 -16.23 9.48 -14.74
CA ASP A 200 -17.31 9.77 -13.81
C ASP A 200 -18.36 10.58 -14.59
N GLN A 201 -19.64 10.18 -14.53
CA GLN A 201 -20.74 11.03 -15.03
C GLN A 201 -20.87 12.32 -14.19
N ASP A 202 -20.11 12.44 -13.11
CA ASP A 202 -19.94 13.67 -12.36
C ASP A 202 -18.95 14.59 -13.11
N ASP A 203 -19.50 15.58 -13.81
CA ASP A 203 -18.79 16.69 -14.49
C ASP A 203 -17.92 17.56 -13.53
N GLU A 204 -17.78 17.19 -12.25
CA GLU A 204 -17.07 17.98 -11.23
C GLU A 204 -15.61 17.53 -10.98
N THR A 205 -15.10 16.49 -11.64
CA THR A 205 -13.71 16.06 -11.41
C THR A 205 -12.69 16.99 -12.09
N LEU A 206 -11.83 17.62 -11.28
CA LEU A 206 -10.78 18.53 -11.78
C LEU A 206 -9.66 17.78 -12.54
N MET A 207 -9.39 16.54 -12.14
CA MET A 207 -8.33 15.71 -12.70
C MET A 207 -8.90 14.37 -13.12
N GLU A 208 -8.34 13.81 -14.18
CA GLU A 208 -8.69 12.47 -14.63
C GLU A 208 -8.25 11.42 -13.60
N LYS A 209 -9.20 10.62 -13.10
CA LYS A 209 -8.92 9.55 -12.13
C LYS A 209 -8.45 8.31 -12.87
N MET A 210 -7.21 7.90 -12.61
CA MET A 210 -6.59 6.69 -13.15
C MET A 210 -6.12 5.77 -12.03
N GLN A 211 -6.88 5.69 -10.93
CA GLN A 211 -6.45 5.00 -9.73
C GLN A 211 -7.61 4.26 -9.07
N TRP A 212 -7.29 3.09 -8.56
CA TRP A 212 -8.12 2.32 -7.65
C TRP A 212 -7.38 2.09 -6.36
N HIS A 213 -8.14 1.83 -5.31
CA HIS A 213 -7.63 1.73 -3.97
C HIS A 213 -8.16 0.43 -3.36
N CYS A 214 -7.29 -0.29 -2.66
CA CYS A 214 -7.66 -1.39 -1.80
C CYS A 214 -7.20 -1.07 -0.39
N TRP A 215 -8.13 -0.93 0.53
CA TRP A 215 -7.77 -0.79 1.92
C TRP A 215 -7.52 -2.12 2.58
N MET A 216 -6.43 -2.18 3.33
CA MET A 216 -6.12 -3.30 4.19
C MET A 216 -6.37 -2.89 5.63
N CYS A 217 -7.23 -3.64 6.30
CA CYS A 217 -7.60 -3.47 7.69
C CYS A 217 -7.19 -4.70 8.51
N ILE A 218 -6.83 -4.48 9.76
CA ILE A 218 -6.43 -5.52 10.71
C ILE A 218 -7.45 -5.59 11.84
N THR A 219 -7.83 -6.80 12.23
CA THR A 219 -8.52 -7.07 13.49
C THR A 219 -7.65 -7.92 14.41
N GLY A 220 -7.84 -7.78 15.73
CA GLY A 220 -6.95 -8.38 16.73
C GLY A 220 -5.57 -7.69 16.83
N THR A 221 -4.58 -8.41 17.34
CA THR A 221 -3.21 -7.93 17.56
C THR A 221 -2.23 -8.81 16.80
N VAL A 222 -1.36 -8.17 16.01
CA VAL A 222 -0.28 -8.83 15.27
C VAL A 222 0.98 -7.97 15.40
N ARG A 223 2.13 -8.61 15.56
CA ARG A 223 3.44 -7.99 15.68
C ARG A 223 4.41 -8.66 14.72
N ARG A 224 4.93 -7.87 13.77
CA ARG A 224 5.91 -8.33 12.77
C ARG A 224 7.14 -9.01 13.38
N SER A 225 7.58 -8.59 14.56
CA SER A 225 8.77 -9.12 15.22
C SER A 225 8.59 -10.52 15.82
N THR A 226 7.36 -10.92 16.15
CA THR A 226 7.07 -12.19 16.84
C THR A 226 6.17 -13.11 16.04
N ASP A 227 5.32 -12.56 15.19
CA ASP A 227 4.23 -13.29 14.55
C ASP A 227 4.57 -13.64 13.09
N GLY A 228 5.85 -13.92 12.81
CA GLY A 228 6.34 -14.28 11.48
C GLY A 228 5.77 -15.59 10.92
N HIS A 229 5.16 -16.41 11.78
CA HIS A 229 4.43 -17.61 11.40
C HIS A 229 3.04 -17.30 10.81
N LEU A 230 2.52 -16.10 11.07
CA LEU A 230 1.24 -15.62 10.58
C LEU A 230 1.40 -14.63 9.44
N ILE A 231 2.40 -13.75 9.53
CA ILE A 231 2.60 -12.65 8.58
C ILE A 231 4.05 -12.52 8.10
N HIS A 232 4.21 -12.17 6.83
CA HIS A 232 5.44 -11.78 6.19
C HIS A 232 5.30 -10.39 5.56
N CYS A 233 5.42 -9.35 6.38
CA CYS A 233 5.36 -7.98 5.89
C CYS A 233 6.53 -7.61 4.95
N ASN A 234 6.34 -6.54 4.18
CA ASN A 234 7.35 -5.92 3.32
C ASN A 234 7.89 -6.83 2.21
N VAL A 235 7.08 -7.80 1.78
CA VAL A 235 7.39 -8.64 0.61
C VAL A 235 6.99 -7.91 -0.67
N ASP A 236 5.81 -7.30 -0.66
CA ASP A 236 5.25 -6.52 -1.78
C ASP A 236 5.19 -5.02 -1.46
N THR A 237 5.11 -4.22 -2.52
CA THR A 237 4.82 -2.78 -2.46
C THR A 237 3.32 -2.53 -2.45
N ASP A 238 2.91 -1.37 -1.95
CA ASP A 238 1.53 -0.90 -1.95
C ASP A 238 1.03 -0.45 -3.34
N LEU A 239 1.93 -0.09 -4.24
CA LEU A 239 1.60 0.28 -5.62
C LEU A 239 1.70 -0.90 -6.60
N SER A 240 0.69 -1.00 -7.46
CA SER A 240 0.69 -1.84 -8.65
C SER A 240 0.26 -1.04 -9.86
N ILE A 241 0.95 -1.26 -10.98
CA ILE A 241 0.54 -0.75 -12.29
C ILE A 241 0.08 -1.95 -13.10
N GLU A 242 -0.95 -1.75 -13.91
CA GLU A 242 -1.44 -2.76 -14.84
C GLU A 242 -0.33 -3.30 -15.74
N THR A 243 -0.34 -4.61 -15.92
CA THR A 243 0.61 -5.38 -16.73
C THR A 243 -0.13 -6.15 -17.82
N LYS A 244 0.59 -6.72 -18.78
CA LYS A 244 -0.03 -7.55 -19.83
C LYS A 244 -0.75 -8.78 -19.30
N ASP A 245 -0.36 -9.26 -18.13
CA ASP A 245 -0.98 -10.40 -17.44
C ASP A 245 -2.26 -10.02 -16.67
N THR A 246 -2.66 -8.75 -16.71
CA THR A 246 -3.86 -8.28 -16.00
C THR A 246 -5.11 -8.76 -16.72
N THR A 247 -5.90 -9.59 -16.03
CA THR A 247 -7.17 -10.10 -16.52
C THR A 247 -8.35 -9.40 -15.86
N ASN A 248 -9.44 -9.23 -16.60
CA ASN A 248 -10.68 -8.72 -16.04
C ASN A 248 -11.19 -9.65 -14.92
N GLY A 249 -11.61 -9.08 -13.79
CA GLY A 249 -12.05 -9.80 -12.60
C GLY A 249 -12.62 -8.87 -11.54
N ALA A 250 -13.10 -9.43 -10.44
CA ALA A 250 -13.68 -8.68 -9.32
C ALA A 250 -12.70 -7.66 -8.70
N VAL A 251 -11.43 -8.04 -8.64
CA VAL A 251 -10.27 -7.21 -8.31
C VAL A 251 -9.10 -7.64 -9.19
N PRO A 252 -8.07 -6.78 -9.39
CA PRO A 252 -6.85 -7.17 -10.07
C PRO A 252 -6.17 -8.38 -9.41
N SER A 253 -5.73 -9.35 -10.21
CA SER A 253 -5.16 -10.62 -9.72
C SER A 253 -3.95 -10.43 -8.79
N HIS A 254 -3.20 -9.34 -8.96
CA HIS A 254 -2.07 -8.99 -8.11
C HIS A 254 -2.47 -8.77 -6.64
N LEU A 255 -3.69 -8.28 -6.35
CA LEU A 255 -4.15 -8.06 -4.98
C LEU A 255 -4.31 -9.39 -4.21
N TYR A 256 -4.72 -10.47 -4.89
CA TYR A 256 -4.73 -11.80 -4.28
C TYR A 256 -3.30 -12.25 -3.93
N ARG A 257 -2.34 -12.01 -4.83
CA ARG A 257 -0.92 -12.34 -4.58
C ARG A 257 -0.36 -11.55 -3.39
N ILE A 258 -0.69 -10.27 -3.26
CA ILE A 258 -0.30 -9.46 -2.09
C ILE A 258 -0.89 -10.08 -0.82
N ALA A 259 -2.17 -10.45 -0.84
CA ALA A 259 -2.84 -11.04 0.31
C ALA A 259 -2.26 -12.42 0.71
N GLU A 260 -1.86 -13.24 -0.26
CA GLU A 260 -1.22 -14.55 -0.02
C GLU A 260 0.25 -14.42 0.41
N ASN A 261 0.95 -13.38 -0.05
CA ASN A 261 2.33 -13.12 0.31
C ASN A 261 2.47 -12.46 1.69
N PHE A 262 1.47 -11.66 2.08
CA PHE A 262 1.43 -10.97 3.37
C PHE A 262 1.28 -11.95 4.53
#